data_AF-A0A0E0FEH9-F1
#
_entry.id   AF-A0A0E0FEH9-F1
#
_cell.length_a   1.000
_cell.length_b   1.000
_cell.length_c   1.000
_cell.angle_alpha   90.00
_cell.angle_beta   90.00
_cell.angle_gamma   90.00
#
_symmetry.space_group_name_H-M   'P 1'
#
loop_
_entity.id
_entity.type
_entity.pdbx_description
1 polymer ?
#
loop_
_entity_poly.entity_id
_entity_poly.type
_entity_poly.pdbx_seq_one_letter_code
_entity_poly.pdbx_strand_id
1 'polypeptide(L)'
;MASPPATNCSAVLLVVLVAAGTANAAIFTITNQCSYTVWPAATPVGGGVQLNPGDTWTIDVPAGTSSGRVWGRTGCSFNGAGTGGCATGDCAGALSCSLSGQKPLTLAEFTLAGSAGGSQQLDFYDVSVIDGFNVGLSFSCSSGETLTCRDSCCPDNTKLRHCNANSNYQLMASPATFSAILVVVLVATLAAGGANAATFTITNRCSFTVWPAATPVGGGRQLSPGDTWTINVPAGTSSGRVWGRTGCSFDGSGRGSCATGDCGGALSCTLSGQPPLTLAEFTIGGSQDFYDLSVIDGFNVGMSFSCSSGVTLTCRDSSCPDAYHFPNDRKTNACGGNSNYQVVFCP
;
A
#
# COMPACT_ATOMS: atom_id res chain seq x y z
N MET A 1 8.10 -89.23 15.76
CA MET A 1 8.62 -88.49 14.60
C MET A 1 8.22 -87.03 14.78
N ALA A 2 9.15 -86.23 15.28
CA ALA A 2 8.94 -84.82 15.64
C ALA A 2 9.84 -83.97 14.74
N SER A 3 9.27 -82.91 14.16
CA SER A 3 9.93 -81.99 13.24
C SER A 3 11.01 -81.15 13.95
N PRO A 4 12.16 -80.87 13.32
CA PRO A 4 13.15 -79.91 13.84
C PRO A 4 12.87 -78.47 13.37
N PRO A 5 13.45 -77.45 14.03
CA PRO A 5 13.24 -76.03 13.71
C PRO A 5 14.17 -75.55 12.57
N ALA A 6 13.67 -74.64 11.74
CA ALA A 6 14.49 -73.93 10.76
C ALA A 6 14.94 -72.58 11.33
N THR A 7 16.25 -72.31 11.25
CA THR A 7 16.88 -71.05 11.65
C THR A 7 17.49 -70.35 10.43
N ASN A 8 17.14 -69.07 10.27
CA ASN A 8 17.81 -67.95 9.58
C ASN A 8 18.29 -68.11 8.11
N CYS A 9 17.83 -67.22 7.23
CA CYS A 9 18.41 -65.88 7.03
C CYS A 9 17.62 -65.14 5.93
N SER A 10 16.87 -64.10 6.32
CA SER A 10 16.16 -63.24 5.37
C SER A 10 17.14 -62.17 4.87
N ALA A 11 17.53 -62.25 3.61
CA ALA A 11 18.27 -61.17 2.95
C ALA A 11 17.29 -60.01 2.70
N VAL A 12 17.20 -59.09 3.67
CA VAL A 12 16.54 -57.80 3.47
C VAL A 12 17.40 -57.00 2.50
N LEU A 13 16.92 -56.87 1.26
CA LEU A 13 17.44 -55.91 0.30
C LEU A 13 17.17 -54.51 0.86
N LEU A 14 18.16 -53.93 1.55
CA LEU A 14 18.16 -52.54 1.94
C LEU A 14 18.33 -51.70 0.67
N VAL A 15 17.23 -51.39 -0.01
CA VAL A 15 17.19 -50.25 -0.93
C VAL A 15 17.35 -49.02 -0.05
N VAL A 16 18.59 -48.59 0.13
CA VAL A 16 18.88 -47.23 0.59
C VAL A 16 18.40 -46.32 -0.53
N LEU A 17 17.12 -45.93 -0.49
CA LEU A 17 16.72 -44.67 -1.09
C LEU A 17 17.51 -43.60 -0.33
N VAL A 18 18.67 -43.24 -0.86
CA VAL A 18 19.22 -41.93 -0.63
C VAL A 18 18.21 -41.01 -1.30
N ALA A 19 17.18 -40.61 -0.56
CA ALA A 19 16.48 -39.38 -0.85
C ALA A 19 17.59 -38.33 -0.80
N ALA A 20 18.04 -37.89 -1.97
CA ALA A 20 18.82 -36.68 -2.09
C ALA A 20 17.89 -35.58 -1.58
N GLY A 21 17.93 -35.34 -0.27
CA GLY A 21 17.28 -34.20 0.33
C GLY A 21 17.84 -32.99 -0.39
N THR A 22 17.00 -32.32 -1.16
CA THR A 22 17.34 -31.00 -1.70
C THR A 22 17.64 -30.14 -0.48
N ALA A 23 18.91 -29.78 -0.29
CA ALA A 23 19.25 -28.84 0.77
C ALA A 23 18.50 -27.53 0.50
N ASN A 24 17.79 -27.00 1.50
CA ASN A 24 17.17 -25.68 1.41
C ASN A 24 18.25 -24.62 1.72
N ALA A 25 18.27 -23.52 0.97
CA ALA A 25 19.16 -22.39 1.27
C ALA A 25 18.66 -21.59 2.48
N ALA A 26 17.34 -21.42 2.60
CA ALA A 26 16.72 -20.65 3.66
C ALA A 26 15.26 -21.05 3.83
N ILE A 27 14.71 -20.81 5.03
CA ILE A 27 13.28 -20.96 5.32
C ILE A 27 12.75 -19.58 5.72
N PHE A 28 11.72 -19.13 5.01
CA PHE A 28 11.04 -17.88 5.27
C PHE A 28 9.66 -18.14 5.86
N THR A 29 9.35 -17.51 6.98
CA THR A 29 8.03 -17.59 7.62
C THR A 29 7.32 -16.25 7.42
N ILE A 30 6.18 -16.26 6.73
CA ILE A 30 5.37 -15.09 6.43
C ILE A 30 4.09 -15.15 7.26
N THR A 31 3.88 -14.19 8.13
CA THR A 31 2.69 -14.12 8.99
C THR A 31 1.85 -12.91 8.66
N ASN A 32 0.54 -13.10 8.52
CA ASN A 32 -0.40 -12.00 8.41
C ASN A 32 -0.78 -11.47 9.81
N GLN A 33 -0.30 -10.29 10.17
CA GLN A 33 -0.69 -9.59 11.41
C GLN A 33 -1.65 -8.43 11.14
N CYS A 34 -2.06 -8.22 9.88
CA CYS A 34 -3.12 -7.27 9.56
C CYS A 34 -4.47 -7.77 10.07
N SER A 35 -5.40 -6.85 10.31
CA SER A 35 -6.80 -7.18 10.64
C SER A 35 -7.62 -7.63 9.42
N TYR A 36 -7.00 -7.71 8.25
CA TYR A 36 -7.61 -8.08 6.97
C TYR A 36 -6.80 -9.17 6.27
N THR A 37 -7.44 -9.87 5.33
CA THR A 37 -6.80 -10.91 4.52
C THR A 37 -5.78 -10.31 3.58
N VAL A 38 -4.59 -10.95 3.50
CA VAL A 38 -3.52 -10.59 2.56
C VAL A 38 -3.15 -11.81 1.72
N TRP A 39 -2.70 -11.58 0.50
CA TRP A 39 -2.22 -12.65 -0.37
C TRP A 39 -0.73 -12.45 -0.62
N PRO A 40 0.17 -12.92 0.25
CA PRO A 40 1.59 -12.80 0.00
C PRO A 40 1.98 -13.54 -1.28
N ALA A 41 3.06 -13.08 -1.91
CA ALA A 41 3.68 -13.69 -3.06
C ALA A 41 5.19 -13.65 -2.93
N ALA A 42 5.87 -14.61 -3.58
CA ALA A 42 7.31 -14.67 -3.58
C ALA A 42 7.88 -15.22 -4.89
N THR A 43 8.99 -14.64 -5.33
CA THR A 43 9.76 -15.07 -6.52
C THR A 43 11.25 -15.16 -6.16
N PRO A 44 12.02 -16.12 -6.71
CA PRO A 44 11.67 -17.08 -7.79
C PRO A 44 10.96 -18.34 -7.29
N VAL A 45 10.70 -18.45 -5.99
CA VAL A 45 10.13 -19.62 -5.29
C VAL A 45 8.68 -19.96 -5.65
N GLY A 46 8.08 -19.27 -6.62
CA GLY A 46 6.84 -19.67 -7.28
C GLY A 46 5.60 -19.63 -6.39
N GLY A 47 5.57 -18.72 -5.41
CA GLY A 47 4.62 -18.79 -4.30
C GLY A 47 3.53 -17.74 -4.32
N GLY A 48 2.36 -18.12 -3.80
CA GLY A 48 1.35 -17.22 -3.29
C GLY A 48 0.16 -17.96 -2.70
N VAL A 49 -0.34 -17.46 -1.57
CA VAL A 49 -1.43 -18.09 -0.80
C VAL A 49 -2.35 -17.01 -0.24
N GLN A 50 -3.57 -17.39 0.17
CA GLN A 50 -4.42 -16.51 0.97
C GLN A 50 -4.08 -16.67 2.45
N LEU A 51 -3.79 -15.58 3.15
CA LEU A 51 -3.61 -15.57 4.60
C LEU A 51 -4.67 -14.68 5.26
N ASN A 52 -5.54 -15.27 6.08
CA ASN A 52 -6.42 -14.52 6.96
C ASN A 52 -5.62 -13.96 8.15
N PRO A 53 -6.17 -13.03 8.94
CA PRO A 53 -5.50 -12.50 10.13
C PRO A 53 -5.01 -13.62 11.06
N GLY A 54 -3.72 -13.60 11.39
CA GLY A 54 -3.03 -14.60 12.21
C GLY A 54 -2.47 -15.80 11.45
N ASP A 55 -2.87 -16.03 10.19
CA ASP A 55 -2.38 -17.15 9.40
C ASP A 55 -0.90 -16.95 9.04
N THR A 56 -0.21 -18.07 8.85
CA THR A 56 1.22 -18.11 8.51
C THR A 56 1.48 -19.02 7.31
N TRP A 57 2.42 -18.63 6.46
CA TRP A 57 2.91 -19.39 5.32
C TRP A 57 4.42 -19.53 5.39
N THR A 58 4.91 -20.75 5.26
CA THR A 58 6.34 -21.03 5.22
C THR A 58 6.78 -21.32 3.78
N ILE A 59 7.91 -20.72 3.38
CA ILE A 59 8.53 -20.93 2.08
C ILE A 59 9.90 -21.57 2.28
N ASP A 60 10.09 -22.71 1.64
CA ASP A 60 11.39 -23.35 1.49
C ASP A 60 12.10 -22.78 0.25
N VAL A 61 13.18 -22.02 0.46
CA VAL A 61 13.97 -21.45 -0.63
C VAL A 61 15.01 -22.47 -1.10
N PRO A 62 14.99 -22.91 -2.38
CA PRO A 62 15.92 -23.92 -2.88
C PRO A 62 17.38 -23.50 -2.78
N ALA A 63 18.28 -24.43 -2.47
CA ALA A 63 19.73 -24.22 -2.60
C ALA A 63 20.11 -23.71 -3.98
N GLY A 64 21.03 -22.74 -4.01
CA GLY A 64 21.46 -22.05 -5.23
C GLY A 64 20.65 -20.81 -5.60
N THR A 65 19.56 -20.52 -4.88
CA THR A 65 18.87 -19.22 -4.99
C THR A 65 19.77 -18.12 -4.45
N SER A 66 20.20 -17.19 -5.30
CA SER A 66 21.07 -16.07 -4.90
C SER A 66 20.29 -14.84 -4.45
N SER A 67 19.07 -14.63 -4.95
CA SER A 67 18.21 -13.53 -4.54
C SER A 67 16.74 -13.84 -4.77
N GLY A 68 15.87 -13.04 -4.15
CA GLY A 68 14.44 -13.14 -4.32
C GLY A 68 13.69 -11.96 -3.72
N ARG A 69 12.37 -12.04 -3.87
CA ARG A 69 11.42 -10.99 -3.51
C ARG A 69 10.22 -11.60 -2.82
N VAL A 70 9.69 -10.87 -1.85
CA VAL A 70 8.45 -11.19 -1.15
C VAL A 70 7.62 -9.91 -1.01
N TRP A 71 6.31 -9.97 -1.29
CA TRP A 71 5.43 -8.82 -1.14
C TRP A 71 4.01 -9.23 -0.76
N GLY A 72 3.25 -8.29 -0.19
CA GLY A 72 1.83 -8.46 0.11
C GLY A 72 0.94 -7.98 -1.04
N ARG A 73 -0.24 -8.61 -1.19
CA ARG A 73 -1.28 -8.19 -2.14
C ARG A 73 -2.61 -8.02 -1.41
N THR A 74 -3.43 -7.08 -1.88
CA THR A 74 -4.75 -6.79 -1.29
C THR A 74 -5.86 -6.81 -2.33
N GLY A 75 -7.09 -7.05 -1.85
CA GLY A 75 -8.28 -7.04 -2.71
C GLY A 75 -8.24 -8.10 -3.81
N CYS A 76 -7.70 -9.29 -3.50
CA CYS A 76 -7.54 -10.34 -4.50
C CYS A 76 -8.79 -11.22 -4.66
N SER A 77 -9.00 -11.68 -5.89
CA SER A 77 -9.99 -12.71 -6.22
C SER A 77 -9.37 -13.69 -7.19
N PHE A 78 -9.38 -14.97 -6.86
CA PHE A 78 -8.84 -16.05 -7.69
C PHE A 78 -9.87 -17.18 -7.82
N ASN A 79 -9.91 -17.81 -8.98
CA ASN A 79 -10.67 -19.04 -9.19
C ASN A 79 -9.91 -20.27 -8.64
N GLY A 80 -10.51 -21.46 -8.73
CA GLY A 80 -9.90 -22.71 -8.26
C GLY A 80 -8.62 -23.12 -9.00
N ALA A 81 -8.30 -22.51 -10.14
CA ALA A 81 -7.03 -22.70 -10.86
C ALA A 81 -5.96 -21.66 -10.47
N GLY A 82 -6.26 -20.75 -9.54
CA GLY A 82 -5.34 -19.67 -9.14
C GLY A 82 -5.24 -18.55 -10.17
N THR A 83 -6.18 -18.44 -11.10
CA THR A 83 -6.27 -17.32 -12.06
C THR A 83 -7.27 -16.28 -11.58
N GLY A 84 -6.93 -15.00 -11.68
CA GLY A 84 -7.75 -13.91 -11.19
C GLY A 84 -7.01 -12.58 -11.20
N GLY A 85 -7.02 -11.86 -10.08
CA GLY A 85 -6.25 -10.63 -9.93
C GLY A 85 -6.38 -9.99 -8.55
N CYS A 86 -5.49 -9.04 -8.27
CA CYS A 86 -5.46 -8.23 -7.05
C CYS A 86 -5.61 -6.73 -7.34
N ALA A 87 -6.15 -5.99 -6.38
CA ALA A 87 -6.22 -4.53 -6.46
C ALA A 87 -4.84 -3.87 -6.34
N THR A 88 -3.93 -4.46 -5.55
CA THR A 88 -2.54 -4.01 -5.42
C THR A 88 -1.57 -5.20 -5.40
N GLY A 89 -0.34 -4.98 -5.86
CA GLY A 89 0.71 -6.00 -5.86
C GLY A 89 0.46 -7.19 -6.80
N ASP A 90 -0.52 -7.12 -7.70
CA ASP A 90 -0.87 -8.23 -8.60
C ASP A 90 0.31 -8.70 -9.45
N CYS A 91 0.36 -9.96 -9.84
CA CYS A 91 1.42 -10.50 -10.69
C CYS A 91 0.85 -11.17 -11.95
N ALA A 92 0.23 -10.36 -12.80
CA ALA A 92 -0.41 -10.79 -14.05
C ALA A 92 -1.56 -11.79 -13.83
N GLY A 93 -2.35 -11.57 -12.78
CA GLY A 93 -3.53 -12.35 -12.47
C GLY A 93 -3.27 -13.75 -11.93
N ALA A 94 -2.03 -14.05 -11.52
CA ALA A 94 -1.66 -15.35 -10.98
C ALA A 94 -1.64 -15.33 -9.44
N LEU A 95 -2.23 -16.34 -8.81
CA LEU A 95 -2.07 -16.56 -7.37
C LEU A 95 -0.61 -16.91 -7.04
N SER A 96 -0.04 -17.87 -7.76
CA SER A 96 1.37 -18.26 -7.70
C SER A 96 2.19 -17.44 -8.70
N CYS A 97 2.98 -16.49 -8.21
CA CYS A 97 3.71 -15.58 -9.07
C CYS A 97 4.97 -16.20 -9.68
N SER A 98 5.15 -16.00 -10.99
CA SER A 98 6.44 -16.18 -11.69
C SER A 98 7.13 -14.85 -12.01
N LEU A 99 6.42 -13.73 -11.86
CA LEU A 99 6.87 -12.36 -12.09
C LEU A 99 6.75 -11.54 -10.80
N SER A 100 7.51 -10.44 -10.71
CA SER A 100 7.35 -9.47 -9.62
C SER A 100 5.97 -8.82 -9.68
N GLY A 101 5.45 -8.39 -8.53
CA GLY A 101 4.18 -7.69 -8.43
C GLY A 101 4.17 -6.31 -9.10
N GLN A 102 2.98 -5.87 -9.51
CA GLN A 102 2.68 -4.57 -10.09
C GLN A 102 2.46 -3.52 -9.02
N LYS A 103 2.89 -2.28 -9.30
CA LYS A 103 2.74 -1.13 -8.39
C LYS A 103 1.25 -0.79 -8.16
N PRO A 104 0.85 -0.32 -6.97
CA PRO A 104 1.69 -0.12 -5.79
C PRO A 104 2.00 -1.41 -5.04
N LEU A 105 3.24 -1.58 -4.55
CA LEU A 105 3.60 -2.68 -3.64
C LEU A 105 4.77 -2.35 -2.70
N THR A 106 4.59 -2.66 -1.42
CA THR A 106 5.70 -2.75 -0.45
C THR A 106 6.44 -4.05 -0.71
N LEU A 107 7.73 -3.95 -1.01
CA LEU A 107 8.57 -5.08 -1.44
C LEU A 107 9.63 -5.39 -0.39
N ALA A 108 9.80 -6.65 -0.02
CA ALA A 108 11.02 -7.12 0.64
C ALA A 108 11.90 -7.83 -0.38
N GLU A 109 13.17 -7.46 -0.42
CA GLU A 109 14.17 -8.11 -1.27
C GLU A 109 15.20 -8.81 -0.38
N PHE A 110 15.71 -9.94 -0.84
CA PHE A 110 16.77 -10.66 -0.15
C PHE A 110 17.82 -11.15 -1.14
N THR A 111 19.05 -11.24 -0.66
CA THR A 111 20.18 -11.88 -1.32
C THR A 111 20.74 -12.92 -0.36
N LEU A 112 20.79 -14.18 -0.77
CA LEU A 112 21.35 -15.26 0.02
C LEU A 112 22.76 -15.53 -0.46
N ALA A 113 23.72 -15.53 0.46
CA ALA A 113 25.04 -16.02 0.14
C ALA A 113 24.95 -17.56 0.11
N GLY A 114 24.77 -18.10 -1.10
CA GLY A 114 24.58 -19.54 -1.32
C GLY A 114 25.71 -20.37 -0.69
N SER A 115 25.42 -21.58 -0.21
CA SER A 115 26.16 -22.42 0.77
C SER A 115 27.65 -22.77 0.55
N ALA A 116 28.43 -21.99 -0.20
CA ALA A 116 29.87 -22.16 -0.38
C ALA A 116 30.62 -21.82 0.92
N GLY A 117 31.15 -22.84 1.60
CA GLY A 117 31.77 -22.77 2.92
C GLY A 117 33.03 -21.90 3.04
N GLY A 118 32.84 -20.59 3.17
CA GLY A 118 33.84 -19.60 3.59
C GLY A 118 33.46 -18.89 4.88
N SER A 119 34.44 -18.36 5.62
CA SER A 119 34.24 -17.65 6.88
C SER A 119 33.56 -16.29 6.67
N GLN A 120 32.41 -16.10 7.34
CA GLN A 120 31.50 -14.93 7.31
C GLN A 120 30.57 -14.86 6.09
N GLN A 121 29.74 -15.90 5.91
CA GLN A 121 28.67 -15.89 4.92
C GLN A 121 27.48 -15.06 5.44
N LEU A 122 27.22 -13.92 4.80
CA LEU A 122 26.15 -13.00 5.17
C LEU A 122 25.04 -13.01 4.11
N ASP A 123 23.81 -13.11 4.57
CA ASP A 123 22.62 -12.86 3.76
C ASP A 123 22.21 -11.40 3.94
N PHE A 124 21.73 -10.78 2.87
CA PHE A 124 21.32 -9.37 2.88
C PHE A 124 19.84 -9.24 2.59
N TYR A 125 19.21 -8.21 3.15
CA TYR A 125 17.82 -7.90 2.89
C TYR A 125 17.52 -6.42 3.08
N ASP A 126 16.48 -5.98 2.41
CA ASP A 126 15.87 -4.68 2.61
C ASP A 126 14.34 -4.74 2.49
N VAL A 127 13.71 -3.62 2.81
CA VAL A 127 12.30 -3.38 2.51
C VAL A 127 12.21 -2.07 1.73
N SER A 128 11.51 -2.08 0.62
CA SER A 128 11.36 -0.97 -0.31
C SER A 128 9.89 -0.58 -0.47
N VAL A 129 9.62 0.71 -0.35
CA VAL A 129 8.34 1.35 -0.71
C VAL A 129 8.49 2.24 -1.96
N ILE A 130 9.62 2.12 -2.69
CA ILE A 130 9.87 2.87 -3.93
C ILE A 130 8.76 2.64 -4.95
N ASP A 131 8.25 1.42 -5.00
CA ASP A 131 7.21 1.00 -5.94
C ASP A 131 5.79 1.27 -5.43
N GLY A 132 5.65 2.13 -4.43
CA GLY A 132 4.39 2.50 -3.78
C GLY A 132 4.10 1.63 -2.55
N PHE A 133 3.31 2.14 -1.61
CA PHE A 133 2.94 1.40 -0.41
C PHE A 133 1.57 0.75 -0.56
N ASN A 134 1.44 -0.52 -0.22
CA ASN A 134 0.13 -1.20 -0.20
C ASN A 134 -0.17 -1.94 1.10
N VAL A 135 0.83 -2.60 1.70
CA VAL A 135 0.72 -3.37 2.95
C VAL A 135 1.93 -3.05 3.82
N GLY A 136 1.71 -2.91 5.13
CA GLY A 136 2.81 -2.76 6.09
C GLY A 136 3.65 -4.03 6.13
N LEU A 137 4.97 -3.91 6.10
CA LEU A 137 5.88 -5.04 6.06
C LEU A 137 7.02 -4.86 7.06
N SER A 138 7.21 -5.87 7.89
CA SER A 138 8.42 -6.03 8.69
C SER A 138 9.20 -7.23 8.21
N PHE A 139 10.53 -7.10 8.13
CA PHE A 139 11.45 -8.18 7.78
C PHE A 139 12.54 -8.26 8.85
N SER A 140 12.66 -9.42 9.49
CA SER A 140 13.71 -9.74 10.47
C SER A 140 14.32 -11.11 10.21
N CYS A 141 15.43 -11.35 10.90
CA CYS A 141 16.01 -12.68 11.05
C CYS A 141 16.59 -12.85 12.45
N SER A 142 16.86 -14.11 12.85
CA SER A 142 17.34 -14.44 14.19
C SER A 142 18.71 -13.85 14.58
N SER A 143 19.50 -13.36 13.62
CA SER A 143 20.85 -12.82 13.85
C SER A 143 21.03 -11.36 13.40
N GLY A 144 19.95 -10.69 12.97
CA GLY A 144 20.00 -9.35 12.37
C GLY A 144 18.93 -8.41 12.94
N GLU A 145 18.93 -7.17 12.45
CA GLU A 145 17.97 -6.15 12.87
C GLU A 145 16.59 -6.33 12.21
N THR A 146 15.53 -5.79 12.80
CA THR A 146 14.22 -5.77 12.13
C THR A 146 14.07 -4.49 11.31
N LEU A 147 13.78 -4.63 10.02
CA LEU A 147 13.32 -3.53 9.17
C LEU A 147 11.79 -3.47 9.23
N THR A 148 11.23 -2.27 9.33
CA THR A 148 9.77 -2.09 9.43
C THR A 148 9.28 -0.90 8.62
N CYS A 149 8.46 -1.19 7.61
CA CYS A 149 7.71 -0.21 6.83
C CYS A 149 6.23 -0.34 7.11
N ARG A 150 5.66 0.59 7.88
CA ARG A 150 4.23 0.55 8.24
C ARG A 150 3.35 1.48 7.41
N ASP A 151 3.94 2.37 6.65
CA ASP A 151 3.26 3.29 5.75
C ASP A 151 4.24 3.71 4.64
N SER A 152 3.76 4.56 3.74
CA SER A 152 4.58 5.15 2.66
C SER A 152 5.74 5.99 3.19
N CYS A 153 5.72 6.41 4.45
CA CYS A 153 6.77 7.18 5.13
C CYS A 153 7.76 6.25 5.85
N CYS A 154 8.16 5.15 5.22
CA CYS A 154 8.98 4.14 5.86
C CYS A 154 10.39 4.66 6.23
N PRO A 155 10.76 4.75 7.52
CA PRO A 155 12.10 5.16 7.94
C PRO A 155 13.16 4.16 7.52
N ASP A 156 12.77 2.91 7.29
CA ASP A 156 13.61 1.78 6.90
C ASP A 156 13.63 1.54 5.38
N ASN A 157 13.02 2.43 4.59
CA ASN A 157 12.96 2.29 3.15
C ASN A 157 14.36 2.13 2.55
N THR A 158 14.59 1.04 1.83
CA THR A 158 15.85 0.68 1.15
C THR A 158 17.06 0.57 2.09
N LYS A 159 16.83 0.49 3.41
CA LYS A 159 17.90 0.25 4.36
C LYS A 159 18.37 -1.19 4.23
N LEU A 160 19.58 -1.36 3.74
CA LEU A 160 20.22 -2.67 3.68
C LEU A 160 20.57 -3.16 5.09
N ARG A 161 20.22 -4.42 5.37
CA ARG A 161 20.60 -5.17 6.57
C ARG A 161 21.16 -6.53 6.18
N HIS A 162 21.75 -7.19 7.16
CA HIS A 162 22.33 -8.50 6.97
C HIS A 162 22.02 -9.44 8.13
N CYS A 163 22.06 -10.72 7.82
CA CYS A 163 21.97 -11.84 8.73
C CYS A 163 23.19 -12.74 8.53
N ASN A 164 23.54 -13.51 9.56
CA ASN A 164 24.34 -14.70 9.34
C ASN A 164 23.56 -15.67 8.44
N ALA A 165 24.25 -16.31 7.50
CA ALA A 165 23.62 -17.31 6.65
C ALA A 165 22.97 -18.44 7.47
N ASN A 166 21.89 -18.99 6.93
CA ASN A 166 21.05 -20.02 7.58
C ASN A 166 20.34 -19.54 8.86
N SER A 167 20.08 -18.24 8.98
CA SER A 167 19.19 -17.72 10.03
C SER A 167 17.74 -18.16 9.80
N ASN A 168 16.89 -18.03 10.83
CA ASN A 168 15.45 -18.09 10.61
C ASN A 168 14.97 -16.72 10.13
N TYR A 169 14.30 -16.66 8.97
CA TYR A 169 13.80 -15.43 8.37
C TYR A 169 12.30 -15.27 8.62
N GLN A 170 11.88 -14.07 9.01
CA GLN A 170 10.48 -13.75 9.27
C GLN A 170 10.05 -12.51 8.51
N LEU A 171 8.94 -12.62 7.79
CA LEU A 171 8.20 -11.47 7.27
C LEU A 171 6.85 -11.38 7.94
N MET A 172 6.49 -10.18 8.35
CA MET A 172 5.21 -9.92 8.99
C MET A 172 4.50 -8.85 8.19
N ALA A 173 3.36 -9.20 7.61
CA ALA A 173 2.42 -8.18 7.11
C ALA A 173 1.84 -7.50 8.34
N SER A 174 2.31 -6.28 8.64
CA SER A 174 1.92 -5.54 9.83
C SER A 174 0.77 -4.58 9.49
N PRO A 175 -0.11 -4.25 10.46
CA PRO A 175 -1.10 -3.19 10.26
C PRO A 175 -0.37 -1.93 9.83
N ALA A 176 -0.86 -1.31 8.75
CA ALA A 176 -0.36 0.01 8.41
C ALA A 176 -0.61 0.93 9.61
N THR A 177 0.42 1.58 10.15
CA THR A 177 0.21 2.57 11.20
C THR A 177 -0.31 3.82 10.52
N PHE A 178 -1.61 3.94 10.43
CA PHE A 178 -2.19 5.26 10.55
C PHE A 178 -1.71 5.79 11.91
N SER A 179 -0.98 6.91 11.92
CA SER A 179 -0.59 7.58 13.15
C SER A 179 -1.87 7.95 13.90
N ALA A 180 -2.35 7.03 14.74
CA ALA A 180 -3.49 7.23 15.59
C ALA A 180 -2.98 8.04 16.79
N ILE A 181 -3.12 9.36 16.70
CA ILE A 181 -3.19 10.16 17.91
C ILE A 181 -4.35 9.57 18.73
N LEU A 182 -4.02 9.00 19.89
CA LEU A 182 -4.96 8.44 20.84
C LEU A 182 -5.84 9.59 21.38
N VAL A 183 -6.92 9.94 20.68
CA VAL A 183 -7.99 10.77 21.23
C VAL A 183 -8.85 9.85 22.09
N VAL A 184 -8.67 9.92 23.39
CA VAL A 184 -9.62 9.37 24.36
C VAL A 184 -10.94 10.12 24.14
N VAL A 185 -11.91 9.47 23.50
CA VAL A 185 -13.26 10.02 23.33
C VAL A 185 -13.99 9.90 24.66
N LEU A 186 -13.92 10.96 25.47
CA LEU A 186 -14.90 11.19 26.51
C LEU A 186 -16.19 11.66 25.81
N VAL A 187 -17.17 10.76 25.70
CA VAL A 187 -18.53 11.13 25.25
C VAL A 187 -19.15 12.00 26.33
N ALA A 188 -18.89 13.31 26.26
CA ALA A 188 -19.70 14.31 26.93
C ALA A 188 -20.76 14.76 25.92
N THR A 189 -21.95 14.18 26.03
CA THR A 189 -23.15 14.67 25.37
C THR A 189 -23.48 16.06 25.91
N LEU A 190 -23.14 17.11 25.17
CA LEU A 190 -23.80 18.40 25.28
C LEU A 190 -24.26 18.86 23.90
N ALA A 191 -25.58 18.96 23.75
CA ALA A 191 -26.22 19.63 22.64
C ALA A 191 -26.03 21.14 22.76
N ALA A 192 -25.61 21.80 21.67
CA ALA A 192 -26.15 23.04 21.12
C ALA A 192 -25.09 23.80 20.27
N GLY A 193 -25.43 24.09 19.02
CA GLY A 193 -24.71 25.03 18.15
C GLY A 193 -24.39 24.42 16.80
N GLY A 194 -25.08 24.86 15.74
CA GLY A 194 -24.79 24.42 14.37
C GLY A 194 -23.32 24.64 14.03
N ALA A 195 -22.60 23.56 13.73
CA ALA A 195 -21.20 23.61 13.35
C ALA A 195 -21.09 24.37 12.01
N ASN A 196 -20.38 25.49 12.00
CA ASN A 196 -20.10 26.24 10.77
C ASN A 196 -19.23 25.37 9.85
N ALA A 197 -19.81 24.91 8.74
CA ALA A 197 -19.09 24.14 7.73
C ALA A 197 -18.18 25.06 6.89
N ALA A 198 -16.97 24.61 6.56
CA ALA A 198 -16.12 25.24 5.57
C ALA A 198 -16.72 25.03 4.17
N THR A 199 -16.88 26.09 3.39
CA THR A 199 -17.38 25.97 2.01
C THR A 199 -16.21 25.82 1.05
N PHE A 200 -16.20 24.74 0.27
CA PHE A 200 -15.22 24.50 -0.79
C PHE A 200 -15.86 24.75 -2.14
N THR A 201 -15.23 25.63 -2.93
CA THR A 201 -15.63 25.91 -4.30
C THR A 201 -14.61 25.30 -5.26
N ILE A 202 -15.02 24.26 -5.98
CA ILE A 202 -14.19 23.46 -6.87
C ILE A 202 -14.51 23.85 -8.31
N THR A 203 -13.54 24.40 -9.05
CA THR A 203 -13.76 24.93 -10.39
C THR A 203 -12.89 24.22 -11.42
N ASN A 204 -13.48 23.86 -12.55
CA ASN A 204 -12.72 23.35 -13.69
C ASN A 204 -12.37 24.50 -14.66
N ARG A 205 -11.11 24.91 -14.72
CA ARG A 205 -10.61 25.82 -15.77
C ARG A 205 -9.82 25.11 -16.87
N CYS A 206 -9.78 23.79 -16.84
CA CYS A 206 -9.17 23.03 -17.91
C CYS A 206 -10.00 23.18 -19.19
N SER A 207 -9.35 23.03 -20.35
CA SER A 207 -10.02 22.96 -21.66
C SER A 207 -10.75 21.62 -21.88
N PHE A 208 -10.69 20.71 -20.91
CA PHE A 208 -11.29 19.37 -20.94
C PHE A 208 -12.12 19.11 -19.69
N THR A 209 -13.03 18.14 -19.79
CA THR A 209 -13.85 17.69 -18.66
C THR A 209 -12.99 17.01 -17.59
N VAL A 210 -13.22 17.38 -16.33
CA VAL A 210 -12.66 16.70 -15.16
C VAL A 210 -13.79 16.17 -14.29
N TRP A 211 -13.56 15.04 -13.62
CA TRP A 211 -14.48 14.49 -12.65
C TRP A 211 -13.89 14.67 -11.26
N PRO A 212 -14.01 15.85 -10.63
CA PRO A 212 -13.52 16.01 -9.27
C PRO A 212 -14.12 14.97 -8.34
N ALA A 213 -13.31 14.58 -7.37
CA ALA A 213 -13.71 13.74 -6.26
C ALA A 213 -13.28 14.41 -4.96
N ALA A 214 -14.07 14.17 -3.91
CA ALA A 214 -13.87 14.76 -2.60
C ALA A 214 -14.27 13.76 -1.50
N THR A 215 -13.41 13.60 -0.51
CA THR A 215 -13.65 12.76 0.67
C THR A 215 -13.31 13.54 1.94
N PRO A 216 -14.00 13.30 3.07
CA PRO A 216 -15.07 12.32 3.27
C PRO A 216 -16.44 12.78 2.76
N VAL A 217 -16.57 14.05 2.35
CA VAL A 217 -17.82 14.63 1.86
C VAL A 217 -17.70 15.13 0.44
N GLY A 218 -18.80 15.06 -0.31
CA GLY A 218 -18.89 15.45 -1.72
C GLY A 218 -18.94 14.25 -2.65
N GLY A 219 -18.09 13.25 -2.44
CA GLY A 219 -18.04 12.06 -3.29
C GLY A 219 -17.37 12.37 -4.62
N GLY A 220 -18.16 12.68 -5.66
CA GLY A 220 -17.62 13.09 -6.95
C GLY A 220 -18.71 13.36 -7.98
N ARG A 221 -18.38 14.21 -8.96
CA ARG A 221 -19.26 14.54 -10.09
C ARG A 221 -18.45 14.96 -11.32
N GLN A 222 -19.13 15.07 -12.46
CA GLN A 222 -18.57 15.66 -13.67
C GLN A 222 -18.58 17.19 -13.60
N LEU A 223 -17.50 17.82 -14.07
CA LEU A 223 -17.41 19.26 -14.35
C LEU A 223 -16.87 19.49 -15.77
N SER A 224 -17.68 20.13 -16.61
CA SER A 224 -17.25 20.61 -17.92
C SER A 224 -16.32 21.83 -17.78
N PRO A 225 -15.59 22.23 -18.83
CA PRO A 225 -14.81 23.46 -18.82
C PRO A 225 -15.65 24.66 -18.38
N GLY A 226 -15.18 25.38 -17.35
CA GLY A 226 -15.85 26.54 -16.76
C GLY A 226 -16.85 26.21 -15.65
N ASP A 227 -17.22 24.94 -15.45
CA ASP A 227 -18.18 24.56 -14.40
C ASP A 227 -17.55 24.65 -13.00
N THR A 228 -18.42 24.90 -12.02
CA THR A 228 -18.09 24.95 -10.60
C THR A 228 -18.96 24.00 -9.79
N TRP A 229 -18.39 23.42 -8.73
CA TRP A 229 -19.06 22.60 -7.73
C TRP A 229 -18.75 23.09 -6.34
N THR A 230 -19.79 23.31 -5.53
CA THR A 230 -19.63 23.66 -4.12
C THR A 230 -19.97 22.47 -3.23
N ILE A 231 -19.12 22.23 -2.22
CA ILE A 231 -19.37 21.28 -1.14
C ILE A 231 -19.22 21.97 0.22
N ASN A 232 -19.99 21.50 1.21
CA ASN A 232 -19.89 21.96 2.59
C ASN A 232 -19.15 20.90 3.40
N VAL A 233 -17.97 21.25 3.89
CA VAL A 233 -17.11 20.39 4.70
C VAL A 233 -17.37 20.66 6.18
N PRO A 234 -17.85 19.68 6.97
CA PRO A 234 -18.12 19.89 8.38
C PRO A 234 -16.88 20.34 9.17
N ALA A 235 -17.07 21.26 10.12
CA ALA A 235 -16.06 21.55 11.13
C ALA A 235 -15.67 20.27 11.88
N GLY A 236 -14.38 20.12 12.19
CA GLY A 236 -13.83 18.91 12.80
C GLY A 236 -13.40 17.84 11.79
N THR A 237 -13.46 18.10 10.49
CA THR A 237 -12.92 17.18 9.47
C THR A 237 -11.40 17.07 9.64
N SER A 238 -10.93 15.92 10.13
CA SER A 238 -9.52 15.69 10.48
C SER A 238 -8.66 15.17 9.31
N SER A 239 -9.27 14.75 8.20
CA SER A 239 -8.57 14.33 6.99
C SER A 239 -9.51 14.43 5.80
N GLY A 240 -9.30 15.44 4.97
CA GLY A 240 -10.07 15.65 3.75
C GLY A 240 -9.18 15.77 2.53
N ARG A 241 -9.73 15.37 1.38
CA ARG A 241 -9.03 15.36 0.08
C ARG A 241 -9.95 15.84 -1.02
N VAL A 242 -9.40 16.61 -1.96
CA VAL A 242 -9.98 16.88 -3.28
C VAL A 242 -8.95 16.55 -4.35
N TRP A 243 -9.37 15.85 -5.40
CA TRP A 243 -8.52 15.57 -6.56
C TRP A 243 -9.30 15.57 -7.88
N GLY A 244 -8.58 15.71 -8.98
CA GLY A 244 -9.14 15.65 -10.33
C GLY A 244 -9.00 14.25 -10.91
N ARG A 245 -10.05 13.75 -11.57
CA ARG A 245 -10.01 12.52 -12.36
C ARG A 245 -10.18 12.85 -13.84
N THR A 246 -9.48 12.13 -14.71
CA THR A 246 -9.49 12.38 -16.17
C THR A 246 -9.80 11.11 -16.95
N GLY A 247 -10.32 11.29 -18.18
CA GLY A 247 -10.63 10.19 -19.08
C GLY A 247 -11.68 9.22 -18.50
N CYS A 248 -12.67 9.74 -17.77
CA CYS A 248 -13.66 8.92 -17.11
C CYS A 248 -14.84 8.57 -18.05
N SER A 249 -15.37 7.37 -17.86
CA SER A 249 -16.63 6.93 -18.44
C SER A 249 -17.44 6.22 -17.37
N PHE A 250 -18.68 6.66 -17.14
CA PHE A 250 -19.58 6.08 -16.16
C PHE A 250 -20.92 5.72 -16.82
N ASP A 251 -21.52 4.62 -16.38
CA ASP A 251 -22.88 4.24 -16.72
C ASP A 251 -23.92 5.06 -15.93
N GLY A 252 -25.21 4.83 -16.22
CA GLY A 252 -26.31 5.52 -15.52
C GLY A 252 -26.43 5.20 -14.02
N SER A 253 -25.71 4.18 -13.53
CA SER A 253 -25.60 3.86 -12.10
C SER A 253 -24.42 4.56 -11.41
N GLY A 254 -23.63 5.34 -12.15
CA GLY A 254 -22.43 5.98 -11.66
C GLY A 254 -21.26 5.02 -11.48
N ARG A 255 -21.25 3.88 -12.20
CA ARG A 255 -20.14 2.92 -12.20
C ARG A 255 -19.38 2.93 -13.52
N GLY A 256 -18.08 2.73 -13.47
CA GLY A 256 -17.23 2.83 -14.65
C GLY A 256 -15.75 2.87 -14.28
N SER A 257 -14.99 3.72 -14.96
CA SER A 257 -13.54 3.86 -14.71
C SER A 257 -13.03 5.23 -15.16
N CYS A 258 -11.98 5.70 -14.51
CA CYS A 258 -11.15 6.83 -14.96
C CYS A 258 -9.75 6.39 -15.35
N ALA A 259 -9.12 7.11 -16.28
CA ALA A 259 -7.73 6.87 -16.68
C ALA A 259 -6.73 7.29 -15.58
N THR A 260 -7.05 8.33 -14.80
CA THR A 260 -6.25 8.76 -13.63
C THR A 260 -7.16 9.10 -12.47
N GLY A 261 -6.69 8.89 -11.24
CA GLY A 261 -7.40 9.24 -10.01
C GLY A 261 -8.66 8.42 -9.74
N ASP A 262 -8.85 7.28 -10.40
CA ASP A 262 -10.03 6.43 -10.21
C ASP A 262 -10.17 5.96 -8.75
N CYS A 263 -11.40 5.88 -8.22
CA CYS A 263 -11.66 5.53 -6.83
C CYS A 263 -12.43 4.21 -6.68
N GLY A 264 -12.04 3.19 -7.46
CA GLY A 264 -12.68 1.88 -7.47
C GLY A 264 -13.89 1.82 -8.41
N GLY A 265 -13.83 2.58 -9.51
CA GLY A 265 -14.84 2.64 -10.55
C GLY A 265 -16.13 3.38 -10.18
N ALA A 266 -16.15 4.11 -9.05
CA ALA A 266 -17.31 4.86 -8.61
C ALA A 266 -17.25 6.33 -9.06
N LEU A 267 -18.36 6.88 -9.55
CA LEU A 267 -18.50 8.32 -9.80
C LEU A 267 -18.46 9.11 -8.49
N SER A 268 -19.19 8.64 -7.48
CA SER A 268 -19.21 9.23 -6.14
C SER A 268 -18.25 8.48 -5.22
N CYS A 269 -17.05 9.03 -5.02
CA CYS A 269 -15.98 8.35 -4.29
C CYS A 269 -16.24 8.25 -2.78
N THR A 270 -16.01 7.06 -2.23
CA THR A 270 -15.87 6.83 -0.78
C THR A 270 -14.45 6.39 -0.40
N LEU A 271 -13.65 6.06 -1.41
CA LEU A 271 -12.24 5.68 -1.30
C LEU A 271 -11.36 6.79 -1.91
N SER A 272 -10.09 6.80 -1.54
CA SER A 272 -9.10 7.67 -2.19
C SER A 272 -8.83 7.22 -3.64
N GLY A 273 -8.34 8.14 -4.47
CA GLY A 273 -8.03 7.88 -5.87
C GLY A 273 -6.74 7.06 -6.07
N GLN A 274 -6.66 6.32 -7.17
CA GLN A 274 -5.47 5.60 -7.60
C GLN A 274 -4.46 6.53 -8.31
N PRO A 275 -3.15 6.44 -7.98
CA PRO A 275 -2.09 7.15 -8.68
C PRO A 275 -2.10 6.98 -10.22
N PRO A 276 -1.68 7.99 -11.00
CA PRO A 276 -1.21 9.30 -10.55
C PRO A 276 -2.36 10.28 -10.24
N LEU A 277 -2.25 11.06 -9.16
CA LEU A 277 -3.17 12.16 -8.87
C LEU A 277 -2.54 13.32 -8.10
N THR A 278 -2.85 14.55 -8.50
CA THR A 278 -2.56 15.75 -7.71
C THR A 278 -3.63 15.91 -6.63
N LEU A 279 -3.21 16.03 -5.37
CA LEU A 279 -4.09 16.12 -4.20
C LEU A 279 -4.11 17.53 -3.62
N ALA A 280 -5.29 18.01 -3.26
CA ALA A 280 -5.49 19.04 -2.24
C ALA A 280 -5.90 18.35 -0.94
N GLU A 281 -5.08 18.44 0.10
CA GLU A 281 -5.33 17.82 1.41
C GLU A 281 -5.63 18.89 2.46
N PHE A 282 -6.54 18.61 3.38
CA PHE A 282 -6.96 19.59 4.37
C PHE A 282 -7.47 18.98 5.69
N THR A 283 -7.44 19.81 6.73
CA THR A 283 -8.10 19.60 8.01
C THR A 283 -8.88 20.86 8.39
N ILE A 284 -10.13 20.70 8.83
CA ILE A 284 -11.05 21.80 9.16
C ILE A 284 -11.43 21.71 10.62
N GLY A 285 -11.31 22.81 11.35
CA GLY A 285 -11.83 22.93 12.72
C GLY A 285 -10.88 23.60 13.70
N GLY A 286 -11.34 23.79 14.95
CA GLY A 286 -10.57 24.52 15.96
C GLY A 286 -10.44 26.01 15.64
N SER A 287 -9.32 26.61 16.02
CA SER A 287 -8.99 28.01 15.72
C SER A 287 -8.29 28.21 14.37
N GLN A 288 -7.77 27.12 13.78
CA GLN A 288 -6.94 27.15 12.59
C GLN A 288 -7.18 25.88 11.76
N ASP A 289 -7.42 26.08 10.47
CA ASP A 289 -7.47 25.00 9.50
C ASP A 289 -6.08 24.80 8.87
N PHE A 290 -5.79 23.60 8.37
CA PHE A 290 -4.54 23.30 7.66
C PHE A 290 -4.82 22.75 6.27
N TYR A 291 -3.96 23.09 5.31
CA TYR A 291 -4.11 22.67 3.93
C TYR A 291 -2.76 22.63 3.19
N ASP A 292 -2.67 21.75 2.20
CA ASP A 292 -1.53 21.65 1.29
C ASP A 292 -1.92 21.04 -0.06
N LEU A 293 -0.97 21.14 -1.00
CA LEU A 293 -0.98 20.35 -2.23
C LEU A 293 0.03 19.21 -2.09
N SER A 294 -0.27 18.06 -2.69
CA SER A 294 0.61 16.90 -2.72
C SER A 294 0.68 16.30 -4.12
N VAL A 295 1.91 16.00 -4.54
CA VAL A 295 2.23 15.24 -5.76
C VAL A 295 3.00 13.96 -5.42
N ILE A 296 2.99 13.54 -4.14
CA ILE A 296 3.58 12.28 -3.66
C ILE A 296 3.01 11.10 -4.44
N ASP A 297 1.69 11.09 -4.63
CA ASP A 297 0.95 10.08 -5.39
C ASP A 297 0.95 10.37 -6.91
N GLY A 298 1.91 11.17 -7.38
CA GLY A 298 2.06 11.58 -8.77
C GLY A 298 1.33 12.87 -9.13
N PHE A 299 1.35 13.20 -10.42
CA PHE A 299 0.70 14.40 -10.96
C PHE A 299 -0.14 14.02 -12.17
N ASN A 300 -1.36 14.56 -12.26
CA ASN A 300 -2.23 14.35 -13.41
C ASN A 300 -2.84 15.65 -13.96
N VAL A 301 -3.36 16.52 -13.10
CA VAL A 301 -4.04 17.77 -13.48
C VAL A 301 -3.50 18.90 -12.61
N GLY A 302 -3.12 20.02 -13.25
CA GLY A 302 -2.70 21.21 -12.53
C GLY A 302 -3.79 21.70 -11.58
N MET A 303 -3.40 22.16 -10.40
CA MET A 303 -4.31 22.52 -9.32
C MET A 303 -3.79 23.74 -8.56
N SER A 304 -4.67 24.68 -8.25
CA SER A 304 -4.41 25.66 -7.19
C SER A 304 -5.35 25.43 -6.02
N PHE A 305 -4.85 25.64 -4.81
CA PHE A 305 -5.62 25.50 -3.60
C PHE A 305 -5.37 26.70 -2.68
N SER A 306 -6.44 27.38 -2.30
CA SER A 306 -6.38 28.58 -1.48
C SER A 306 -7.54 28.64 -0.50
N CYS A 307 -7.35 29.47 0.53
CA CYS A 307 -8.39 29.81 1.47
C CYS A 307 -8.51 31.34 1.61
N SER A 308 -9.62 31.82 2.16
CA SER A 308 -9.94 33.25 2.22
C SER A 308 -8.94 34.13 2.99
N SER A 309 -8.11 33.55 3.86
CA SER A 309 -7.15 34.31 4.71
C SER A 309 -5.70 33.81 4.62
N GLY A 310 -5.41 32.87 3.73
CA GLY A 310 -4.11 32.22 3.60
C GLY A 310 -3.45 32.45 2.24
N VAL A 311 -2.32 31.80 2.03
CA VAL A 311 -1.61 31.82 0.74
C VAL A 311 -2.34 30.99 -0.31
N THR A 312 -2.04 31.24 -1.58
CA THR A 312 -2.51 30.39 -2.69
C THR A 312 -1.38 29.47 -3.10
N LEU A 313 -1.62 28.15 -3.02
CA LEU A 313 -0.70 27.12 -3.50
C LEU A 313 -1.03 26.83 -4.96
N THR A 314 -0.03 26.72 -5.83
CA THR A 314 -0.27 26.49 -7.26
C THR A 314 0.70 25.48 -7.87
N CYS A 315 0.15 24.39 -8.40
CA CYS A 315 0.88 23.36 -9.12
C CYS A 315 0.42 23.24 -10.56
N ARG A 316 1.35 23.40 -11.50
CA ARG A 316 1.11 23.24 -12.94
C ARG A 316 1.76 22.00 -13.55
N ASP A 317 2.68 21.38 -12.82
CA ASP A 317 3.41 20.17 -13.21
C ASP A 317 3.87 19.38 -11.97
N SER A 318 4.48 18.21 -12.22
CA SER A 318 4.93 17.28 -11.18
C SER A 318 6.13 17.78 -10.36
N SER A 319 6.81 18.85 -10.76
CA SER A 319 7.94 19.46 -10.04
C SER A 319 7.54 20.69 -9.22
N CYS A 320 6.23 20.90 -9.03
CA CYS A 320 5.64 22.03 -8.32
C CYS A 320 6.26 22.32 -6.94
N PRO A 321 6.87 23.49 -6.71
CA PRO A 321 7.53 23.80 -5.43
C PRO A 321 6.56 24.00 -4.25
N ASP A 322 5.27 24.22 -4.53
CA ASP A 322 4.22 24.44 -3.52
C ASP A 322 3.59 23.13 -3.00
N ALA A 323 3.92 21.98 -3.61
CA ALA A 323 3.39 20.69 -3.21
C ALA A 323 4.44 19.83 -2.50
N TYR A 324 3.95 18.93 -1.64
CA TYR A 324 4.72 17.80 -1.15
C TYR A 324 5.17 16.91 -2.32
N HIS A 325 6.48 16.74 -2.49
CA HIS A 325 7.06 15.75 -3.42
C HIS A 325 7.32 14.39 -2.78
N PHE A 326 7.52 14.39 -1.46
CA PHE A 326 7.76 13.22 -0.64
C PHE A 326 7.26 13.53 0.78
N PRO A 327 6.94 12.54 1.62
CA PRO A 327 6.21 12.80 2.87
C PRO A 327 6.86 13.75 3.88
N ASN A 328 8.19 13.94 3.82
CA ASN A 328 8.91 14.87 4.71
C ASN A 328 9.15 16.26 4.12
N ASP A 329 8.60 16.55 2.94
CA ASP A 329 8.66 17.85 2.29
C ASP A 329 7.63 18.82 2.91
N ARG A 330 7.92 19.39 4.08
CA ARG A 330 6.93 20.18 4.83
C ARG A 330 6.43 21.40 4.05
N LYS A 331 5.23 21.30 3.47
CA LYS A 331 4.54 22.34 2.69
C LYS A 331 3.15 22.69 3.22
N THR A 332 2.83 22.30 4.45
CA THR A 332 1.53 22.60 5.07
C THR A 332 1.39 24.09 5.37
N ASN A 333 0.24 24.63 4.98
CA ASN A 333 -0.16 26.01 5.21
C ASN A 333 -1.37 26.06 6.15
N ALA A 334 -1.60 27.23 6.72
CA ALA A 334 -2.65 27.45 7.71
C ALA A 334 -3.62 28.54 7.26
N CYS A 335 -4.87 28.43 7.71
CA CYS A 335 -5.93 29.41 7.53
C CYS A 335 -6.67 29.66 8.83
N GLY A 336 -7.42 30.77 8.95
CA GLY A 336 -8.37 30.92 10.06
C GLY A 336 -9.34 29.72 10.11
N GLY A 337 -9.68 29.23 11.31
CA GLY A 337 -10.54 28.06 11.46
C GLY A 337 -11.92 28.22 10.80
N ASN A 338 -12.39 27.17 10.13
CA ASN A 338 -13.62 27.13 9.33
C ASN A 338 -13.64 28.17 8.20
N SER A 339 -12.50 28.38 7.53
CA SER A 339 -12.42 29.27 6.37
C SER A 339 -13.14 28.71 5.15
N ASN A 340 -13.35 29.56 4.14
CA ASN A 340 -13.81 29.13 2.82
C ASN A 340 -12.62 28.89 1.90
N TYR A 341 -12.77 27.91 1.01
CA TYR A 341 -11.70 27.38 0.18
C TYR A 341 -12.04 27.41 -1.30
N GLN A 342 -11.01 27.58 -2.13
CA GLN A 342 -11.10 27.42 -3.57
C GLN A 342 -10.11 26.37 -4.04
N VAL A 343 -10.62 25.39 -4.80
CA VAL A 343 -9.82 24.43 -5.56
C VAL A 343 -10.07 24.71 -7.03
N VAL A 344 -9.02 24.96 -7.80
CA VAL A 344 -9.13 25.25 -9.23
C VAL A 344 -8.26 24.30 -10.02
N PHE A 345 -8.86 23.51 -10.90
CA PHE A 345 -8.12 22.70 -11.87
C PHE A 345 -7.68 23.57 -13.06
N CYS A 346 -6.46 23.35 -13.52
CA CYS A 346 -5.77 24.13 -14.56
C CYS A 346 -5.73 25.65 -14.24
N PRO A 347 -5.07 26.06 -13.14
CA PRO A 347 -4.92 27.45 -12.74
C PRO A 347 -3.85 28.21 -13.56
#